data_AF-F9EPT1-F1
#
_entry.id   AF-F9EPT1-F1
#
_cell.length_a   1.000
_cell.length_b   1.000
_cell.length_c   1.000
_cell.angle_alpha   90.00
_cell.angle_beta   90.00
_cell.angle_gamma   90.00
#
_symmetry.space_group_name_H-M   'P 1'
#
loop_
_entity.id
_entity.type
_entity.pdbx_description
1 polymer ?
#
loop_
_entity_poly.entity_id
_entity_poly.type
_entity_poly.pdbx_seq_one_letter_code
_entity_poly.pdbx_strand_id
1 'polypeptide(L)'
;MSDLNKKQFEAVETVNGPIVIIAGPGTGKTKTLVERTVNILVNKKVEAKKIMITTFTNKAAKELELRINERLEELNENIDISDIYLGTMHSIWARLIQENITYSNFFDNFELMSGDYEQHFFIYSRLKEYKKLEDYQKFFDNLSCNENKYRSDWQKSSFLRNKINDLNENAIDIESVQTSDIYINFIKSAYKLYEKQLFENNIVDFSYLQVEFLNML
;
A
#
# COMPACT_ATOMS: atom_id res chain seq x y z
N MET A 1 -11.75 28.39 -20.08
CA MET A 1 -12.14 28.16 -18.67
C MET A 1 -13.42 27.36 -18.69
N SER A 2 -13.31 26.11 -18.26
CA SER A 2 -14.30 25.04 -18.37
C SER A 2 -15.49 25.27 -17.45
N ASP A 3 -16.60 24.59 -17.77
CA ASP A 3 -17.88 24.55 -17.06
C ASP A 3 -17.73 24.04 -15.60
N LEU A 4 -17.15 24.89 -14.74
CA LEU A 4 -16.98 24.69 -13.31
C LEU A 4 -17.93 25.63 -12.56
N ASN A 5 -18.64 25.08 -11.57
CA ASN A 5 -19.37 25.93 -10.65
C ASN A 5 -18.42 26.66 -9.68
N LYS A 6 -18.93 27.67 -8.98
CA LYS A 6 -18.15 28.52 -8.06
C LYS A 6 -17.33 27.71 -7.04
N LYS A 7 -17.91 26.64 -6.46
CA LYS A 7 -17.23 25.80 -5.46
C LYS A 7 -16.13 24.94 -6.07
N GLN A 8 -16.35 24.42 -7.28
CA GLN A 8 -15.34 23.67 -8.00
C GLN A 8 -14.18 24.58 -8.41
N PHE A 9 -14.47 25.79 -8.88
CA PHE A 9 -13.45 26.79 -9.21
C PHE A 9 -12.60 27.16 -7.98
N GLU A 10 -13.24 27.41 -6.83
CA GLU A 10 -12.54 27.65 -5.56
C GLU A 10 -11.64 26.47 -5.16
N ALA A 11 -12.14 25.24 -5.32
CA ALA A 11 -11.36 24.03 -5.08
C ALA A 11 -10.21 23.84 -6.08
N VAL A 12 -10.30 24.36 -7.30
CA VAL A 12 -9.21 24.33 -8.30
C VAL A 12 -8.14 25.38 -8.00
N GLU A 13 -8.54 26.57 -7.56
CA GLU A 13 -7.62 27.68 -7.29
C GLU A 13 -6.86 27.58 -5.96
N THR A 14 -7.44 26.91 -4.96
CA THR A 14 -6.87 26.83 -3.60
C THR A 14 -5.71 25.83 -3.53
N VAL A 15 -4.54 26.16 -4.10
CA VAL A 15 -3.41 25.21 -4.23
C VAL A 15 -2.52 25.08 -2.98
N ASN A 16 -2.63 26.02 -2.03
CA ASN A 16 -1.82 26.04 -0.82
C ASN A 16 -2.63 25.59 0.40
N GLY A 17 -1.98 24.85 1.29
CA GLY A 17 -2.59 24.37 2.53
C GLY A 17 -3.51 23.15 2.35
N PRO A 18 -3.96 22.55 3.46
CA PRO A 18 -4.86 21.41 3.43
C PRO A 18 -6.27 21.80 2.97
N ILE A 19 -6.85 21.00 2.09
CA ILE A 19 -8.24 21.17 1.66
C ILE A 19 -9.00 19.85 1.75
N VAL A 20 -10.30 19.91 2.06
CA VAL A 20 -11.20 18.76 2.05
C VAL A 20 -12.39 19.07 1.16
N ILE A 21 -12.63 18.22 0.17
CA ILE A 21 -13.75 18.35 -0.77
C ILE A 21 -14.78 17.28 -0.44
N ILE A 22 -15.91 17.69 0.14
CA ILE A 22 -17.05 16.79 0.37
C ILE A 22 -17.98 16.89 -0.84
N ALA A 23 -18.18 15.78 -1.54
CA ALA A 23 -18.89 15.79 -2.81
C ALA A 23 -19.72 14.51 -3.01
N GLY A 24 -21.00 14.69 -3.36
CA GLY A 24 -21.95 13.61 -3.64
C GLY A 24 -21.69 12.89 -4.97
N PRO A 25 -22.34 11.75 -5.24
CA PRO A 25 -22.28 11.11 -6.55
C PRO A 25 -22.67 12.09 -7.68
N GLY A 26 -21.99 12.01 -8.84
CA GLY A 26 -22.31 12.84 -10.00
C GLY A 26 -21.94 14.33 -9.91
N THR A 27 -21.39 14.82 -8.80
CA THR A 27 -21.09 16.27 -8.63
C THR A 27 -19.77 16.72 -9.27
N GLY A 28 -19.19 15.93 -10.17
CA GLY A 28 -17.97 16.28 -10.90
C GLY A 28 -16.66 16.19 -10.10
N LYS A 29 -16.59 15.35 -9.05
CA LYS A 29 -15.36 15.14 -8.24
C LYS A 29 -14.10 14.97 -9.08
N THR A 30 -14.15 14.04 -10.04
CA THR A 30 -13.03 13.73 -10.92
C THR A 30 -12.67 14.92 -11.81
N LYS A 31 -13.67 15.64 -12.35
CA LYS A 31 -13.43 16.86 -13.15
C LYS A 31 -12.71 17.93 -12.33
N THR A 32 -13.15 18.16 -11.09
CA THR A 32 -12.50 19.11 -10.18
C THR A 32 -11.05 18.71 -9.88
N LEU A 33 -10.78 17.41 -9.66
CA LEU A 33 -9.42 16.93 -9.41
C LEU A 33 -8.51 17.12 -10.65
N VAL A 34 -9.01 16.81 -11.85
CA VAL A 34 -8.26 16.99 -13.12
C VAL A 34 -7.92 18.46 -13.35
N GLU A 35 -8.92 19.35 -13.28
CA GLU A 35 -8.70 20.79 -13.47
C GLU A 35 -7.76 21.37 -12.42
N ARG A 36 -7.82 20.87 -11.17
CA ARG A 36 -6.90 21.25 -10.11
C ARG A 36 -5.47 20.84 -10.43
N THR A 37 -5.24 19.60 -10.87
CA THR A 37 -3.91 19.13 -11.27
C THR A 37 -3.36 19.95 -12.43
N VAL A 38 -4.18 20.20 -13.45
CA VAL A 38 -3.79 21.01 -14.61
C VAL A 38 -3.47 22.45 -14.20
N ASN A 39 -4.25 23.06 -13.29
CA ASN A 39 -3.95 24.39 -12.74
C ASN A 39 -2.57 24.43 -12.05
N ILE A 40 -2.25 23.39 -11.26
CA ILE A 40 -0.97 23.27 -10.56
C ILE A 40 0.19 23.15 -11.55
N LEU A 41 0.03 22.35 -12.60
CA LEU A 41 1.05 22.16 -13.64
C LEU A 41 1.26 23.42 -14.49
N VAL A 42 0.18 23.96 -15.05
CA VAL A 42 0.23 25.00 -16.08
C VAL A 42 0.40 26.40 -15.46
N ASN A 43 -0.48 26.76 -14.53
CA ASN A 43 -0.51 28.13 -14.00
C ASN A 43 0.45 28.31 -12.82
N LYS A 44 0.56 27.30 -11.94
CA LYS A 44 1.50 27.37 -10.80
C LYS A 44 2.90 26.88 -11.15
N LYS A 45 3.09 26.28 -12.33
CA LYS A 45 4.39 25.82 -12.85
C LYS A 45 5.12 24.86 -11.89
N VAL A 46 4.35 24.02 -11.20
CA VAL A 46 4.91 22.98 -10.33
C VAL A 46 5.37 21.81 -11.20
N GLU A 47 6.59 21.34 -10.96
CA GLU A 47 7.14 20.16 -11.65
C GLU A 47 6.29 18.92 -11.37
N ALA A 48 6.04 18.08 -12.39
CA ALA A 48 5.24 16.86 -12.29
C ALA A 48 5.67 15.94 -11.13
N LYS A 49 6.98 15.71 -10.94
CA LYS A 49 7.56 14.94 -9.84
C LYS A 49 7.26 15.45 -8.43
N LYS A 50 6.73 16.67 -8.29
CA LYS A 50 6.30 17.24 -6.99
C LYS A 50 4.82 17.02 -6.71
N ILE A 51 4.11 16.30 -7.59
CA ILE A 51 2.68 16.02 -7.47
C ILE A 51 2.49 14.52 -7.21
N MET A 52 1.67 14.21 -6.21
CA MET A 52 1.21 12.86 -5.90
C MET A 52 -0.31 12.80 -5.92
N ILE A 53 -0.86 11.80 -6.61
CA ILE A 53 -2.30 11.56 -6.76
C ILE A 53 -2.56 10.08 -6.53
N THR A 54 -3.29 9.76 -5.46
CA THR A 54 -3.63 8.38 -5.11
C THR A 54 -5.12 8.09 -5.27
N THR A 55 -5.46 6.85 -5.61
CA THR A 55 -6.83 6.34 -5.70
C THR A 55 -6.90 4.86 -5.31
N PHE A 56 -8.10 4.33 -5.09
CA PHE A 56 -8.27 2.94 -4.64
C PHE A 56 -8.05 1.88 -5.72
N THR A 57 -8.12 2.25 -7.01
CA THR A 57 -8.05 1.27 -8.10
C THR A 57 -7.14 1.71 -9.23
N ASN A 58 -6.43 0.75 -9.83
CA ASN A 58 -5.61 1.00 -11.03
C ASN A 58 -6.43 1.56 -12.21
N LYS A 59 -7.71 1.17 -12.32
CA LYS A 59 -8.61 1.71 -13.35
C LYS A 59 -8.86 3.21 -13.15
N ALA A 60 -9.16 3.63 -11.93
CA ALA A 60 -9.36 5.04 -11.62
C ALA A 60 -8.07 5.86 -11.81
N ALA A 61 -6.91 5.28 -11.53
CA ALA A 61 -5.61 5.92 -11.76
C ALA A 61 -5.41 6.17 -13.26
N LYS A 62 -5.54 5.13 -14.11
CA LYS A 62 -5.43 5.25 -15.57
C LYS A 62 -6.45 6.24 -16.16
N GLU A 63 -7.68 6.26 -15.64
CA GLU A 63 -8.70 7.22 -16.05
C GLU A 63 -8.32 8.66 -15.69
N LEU A 64 -7.75 8.89 -14.51
CA LEU A 64 -7.27 10.21 -14.09
C LEU A 64 -6.10 10.67 -14.96
N GLU A 65 -5.12 9.81 -15.20
CA GLU A 65 -3.96 10.07 -16.06
C GLU A 65 -4.40 10.47 -17.48
N LEU A 66 -5.29 9.68 -18.09
CA LEU A 66 -5.85 9.97 -19.41
C LEU A 66 -6.51 11.36 -19.45
N ARG A 67 -7.37 11.66 -18.47
CA ARG A 67 -8.07 12.95 -18.43
C ARG A 67 -7.16 14.14 -18.19
N ILE A 68 -6.06 13.97 -17.47
CA ILE A 68 -5.05 15.03 -17.30
C ILE A 68 -4.35 15.28 -18.64
N ASN A 69 -3.93 14.22 -19.34
CA ASN A 69 -3.32 14.32 -20.67
C ASN A 69 -4.25 14.99 -21.69
N GLU A 70 -5.48 14.50 -21.82
CA GLU A 70 -6.50 15.09 -22.71
C GLU A 70 -6.70 16.58 -22.41
N ARG A 71 -6.73 16.94 -21.13
CA ARG A 71 -6.92 18.34 -20.72
C ARG A 71 -5.71 19.23 -21.01
N LEU A 72 -4.49 18.71 -20.91
CA LEU A 72 -3.27 19.42 -21.31
C LEU A 72 -3.22 19.61 -22.83
N GLU A 73 -3.60 18.59 -23.60
CA GLU A 73 -3.72 18.66 -25.06
C GLU A 73 -4.74 19.72 -25.50
N GLU A 74 -5.92 19.77 -24.87
CA GLU A 74 -6.93 20.81 -25.14
C GLU A 74 -6.41 22.25 -24.90
N LEU A 75 -5.44 22.41 -23.99
CA LEU A 75 -4.81 23.69 -23.69
C LEU A 75 -3.58 23.99 -24.57
N ASN A 76 -3.19 23.06 -25.46
CA ASN A 76 -1.92 23.09 -26.20
C ASN A 76 -0.68 23.20 -25.29
N GLU A 77 -0.73 22.57 -24.12
CA GLU A 77 0.38 22.51 -23.16
C GLU A 77 1.14 21.20 -23.32
N ASN A 78 2.44 21.29 -23.62
CA ASN A 78 3.30 20.11 -23.79
C ASN A 78 4.07 19.84 -22.49
N ILE A 79 3.37 19.28 -21.50
CA ILE A 79 3.93 18.91 -20.19
C ILE A 79 3.94 17.39 -20.07
N ASP A 80 5.12 16.81 -19.83
CA ASP A 80 5.24 15.40 -19.50
C ASP A 80 4.77 15.14 -18.07
N ILE A 81 3.74 14.31 -17.92
CA ILE A 81 3.17 13.94 -16.62
C ILE A 81 3.61 12.56 -16.13
N SER A 82 4.48 11.85 -16.86
CA SER A 82 4.97 10.51 -16.47
C SER A 82 5.67 10.50 -15.10
N ASP A 83 6.24 11.65 -14.71
CA ASP A 83 6.87 11.86 -13.42
C ASP A 83 5.89 12.16 -12.27
N ILE A 84 4.58 12.35 -12.52
CA ILE A 84 3.60 12.44 -11.44
C ILE A 84 3.54 11.09 -10.73
N TYR A 85 3.57 11.10 -9.39
CA TYR A 85 3.27 9.92 -8.59
C TYR A 85 1.76 9.66 -8.61
N LEU A 86 1.26 9.11 -9.71
CA LEU A 86 -0.16 8.83 -9.96
C LEU A 86 -0.40 7.31 -9.93
N GLY A 87 -1.21 6.85 -8.97
CA GLY A 87 -1.47 5.41 -8.86
C GLY A 87 -2.36 5.02 -7.69
N THR A 88 -2.31 3.75 -7.32
CA THR A 88 -2.77 3.31 -5.99
C THR A 88 -1.69 3.59 -4.95
N MET A 89 -2.06 3.59 -3.66
CA MET A 89 -1.09 3.70 -2.57
C MET A 89 0.06 2.69 -2.73
N HIS A 90 -0.25 1.42 -2.97
CA HIS A 90 0.74 0.37 -3.19
C HIS A 90 1.64 0.64 -4.40
N SER A 91 1.08 1.09 -5.52
CA SER A 91 1.88 1.42 -6.71
C SER A 91 2.85 2.57 -6.45
N ILE A 92 2.41 3.59 -5.71
CA ILE A 92 3.22 4.75 -5.35
C ILE A 92 4.33 4.34 -4.37
N TRP A 93 3.99 3.56 -3.34
CA TRP A 93 4.99 3.06 -2.38
C TRP A 93 6.04 2.17 -3.06
N ALA A 94 5.62 1.25 -3.94
CA ALA A 94 6.54 0.41 -4.69
C ALA A 94 7.51 1.26 -5.53
N ARG A 95 7.01 2.29 -6.24
CA ARG A 95 7.83 3.23 -7.00
C ARG A 95 8.82 3.98 -6.10
N LEU A 96 8.34 4.52 -4.96
CA LEU A 96 9.19 5.28 -4.03
C LEU A 96 10.28 4.41 -3.39
N ILE A 97 9.96 3.16 -3.04
CA ILE A 97 10.93 2.20 -2.52
C ILE A 97 11.99 1.89 -3.59
N GLN A 98 11.57 1.62 -4.83
CA GLN A 98 12.50 1.35 -5.94
C GLN A 98 13.42 2.54 -6.25
N GLU A 99 12.88 3.76 -6.27
CA GLU A 99 13.67 4.99 -6.48
C GLU A 99 14.68 5.24 -5.34
N ASN A 100 14.46 4.68 -4.16
CA ASN A 100 15.25 4.88 -2.95
C ASN A 100 15.76 3.56 -2.35
N ILE A 101 16.03 2.57 -3.21
CA ILE A 101 16.30 1.18 -2.80
C ILE A 101 17.47 1.06 -1.83
N THR A 102 18.43 2.00 -1.88
CA THR A 102 19.59 2.03 -0.98
C THR A 102 19.23 2.20 0.50
N TYR A 103 18.01 2.65 0.80
CA TYR A 103 17.49 2.79 2.15
C TYR A 103 16.51 1.66 2.54
N SER A 104 16.25 0.73 1.63
CA SER A 104 15.38 -0.42 1.85
C SER A 104 16.18 -1.66 2.27
N ASN A 105 15.52 -2.59 2.97
CA ASN A 105 16.04 -3.93 3.21
C ASN A 105 15.89 -4.85 1.97
N PHE A 106 15.10 -4.44 0.97
CA PHE A 106 14.96 -5.12 -0.31
C PHE A 106 16.04 -4.73 -1.30
N PHE A 107 16.23 -5.56 -2.31
CA PHE A 107 17.10 -5.27 -3.46
C PHE A 107 16.27 -4.80 -4.66
N ASP A 108 16.95 -4.22 -5.64
CA ASP A 108 16.33 -3.84 -6.91
C ASP A 108 15.52 -4.98 -7.53
N ASN A 109 14.42 -4.61 -8.20
CA ASN A 109 13.49 -5.54 -8.85
C ASN A 109 12.89 -6.59 -7.89
N PHE A 110 12.58 -6.21 -6.64
CA PHE A 110 11.80 -7.05 -5.76
C PHE A 110 10.45 -7.44 -6.41
N GLU A 111 10.02 -8.66 -6.18
CA GLU A 111 8.74 -9.17 -6.67
C GLU A 111 7.62 -8.75 -5.71
N LEU A 112 6.51 -8.26 -6.27
CA LEU A 112 5.34 -7.89 -5.50
C LEU A 112 4.28 -8.98 -5.60
N MET A 113 3.93 -9.59 -4.47
CA MET A 113 2.83 -10.55 -4.39
C MET A 113 1.51 -9.81 -4.66
N SER A 114 0.84 -10.17 -5.75
CA SER A 114 -0.29 -9.45 -6.34
C SER A 114 -1.63 -9.73 -5.66
N GLY A 115 -1.66 -10.53 -4.59
CA GLY A 115 -2.85 -10.70 -3.76
C GLY A 115 -2.75 -11.74 -2.64
N ASP A 116 -3.85 -11.84 -1.90
CA ASP A 116 -4.00 -12.70 -0.72
C ASP A 116 -3.61 -14.16 -0.94
N TYR A 117 -3.93 -14.71 -2.11
CA TYR A 117 -3.63 -16.10 -2.44
C TYR A 117 -2.13 -16.36 -2.55
N GLU A 118 -1.38 -15.46 -3.20
CA GLU A 118 0.07 -15.59 -3.36
C GLU A 118 0.77 -15.52 -2.02
N GLN A 119 0.38 -14.55 -1.18
CA GLN A 119 0.89 -14.42 0.18
C GLN A 119 0.55 -15.66 1.04
N HIS A 120 -0.69 -16.17 0.93
CA HIS A 120 -1.10 -17.39 1.63
C HIS A 120 -0.26 -18.59 1.19
N PHE A 121 -0.08 -18.77 -0.11
CA PHE A 121 0.72 -19.85 -0.67
C PHE A 121 2.21 -19.72 -0.30
N PHE A 122 2.74 -18.49 -0.25
CA PHE A 122 4.10 -18.21 0.19
C PHE A 122 4.36 -18.74 1.61
N ILE A 123 3.44 -18.46 2.55
CA ILE A 123 3.51 -18.96 3.93
C ILE A 123 3.27 -20.47 3.96
N TYR A 124 2.26 -20.97 3.25
CA TYR A 124 1.91 -22.39 3.23
C TYR A 124 3.06 -23.28 2.73
N SER A 125 3.69 -22.90 1.62
CA SER A 125 4.83 -23.63 1.03
C SER A 125 6.05 -23.68 1.97
N ARG A 126 6.14 -22.74 2.92
CA ARG A 126 7.21 -22.62 3.92
C ARG A 126 6.77 -23.01 5.34
N LEU A 127 5.57 -23.55 5.52
CA LEU A 127 5.00 -23.83 6.85
C LEU A 127 5.87 -24.79 7.69
N LYS A 128 6.70 -25.62 7.04
CA LYS A 128 7.67 -26.48 7.73
C LYS A 128 8.65 -25.70 8.60
N GLU A 129 9.03 -24.48 8.23
CA GLU A 129 9.91 -23.63 9.04
C GLU A 129 9.17 -23.05 10.25
N TYR A 130 7.92 -22.63 10.07
CA TYR A 130 7.06 -22.16 11.17
C TYR A 130 6.82 -23.26 12.21
N LYS A 131 6.69 -24.52 11.79
CA LYS A 131 6.54 -25.69 12.68
C LYS A 131 7.73 -25.92 13.62
N LYS A 132 8.90 -25.34 13.31
CA LYS A 132 10.11 -25.43 14.14
C LYS A 132 10.19 -24.34 15.20
N LEU A 133 9.33 -23.31 15.13
CA LEU A 133 9.29 -22.25 16.12
C LEU A 133 8.83 -22.80 17.47
N GLU A 134 9.38 -22.23 18.54
CA GLU A 134 8.96 -22.52 19.90
C GLU A 134 7.45 -22.28 20.06
N ASP A 135 6.79 -23.13 20.84
CA ASP A 135 5.35 -23.08 21.11
C ASP A 135 4.40 -23.26 19.92
N TYR A 136 4.88 -23.50 18.68
CA TYR A 136 4.01 -23.70 17.51
C TYR A 136 2.90 -24.74 17.75
N GLN A 137 3.26 -25.92 18.26
CA GLN A 137 2.29 -27.00 18.51
C GLN A 137 1.27 -26.57 19.57
N LYS A 138 1.76 -26.11 20.72
CA LYS A 138 0.93 -25.66 21.84
C LYS A 138 -0.02 -24.53 21.45
N PHE A 139 0.46 -23.56 20.67
CA PHE A 139 -0.32 -22.43 20.16
C PHE A 139 -1.50 -22.91 19.31
N PHE A 140 -1.24 -23.74 18.30
CA PHE A 140 -2.29 -24.22 17.41
C PHE A 140 -3.20 -25.26 18.04
N ASP A 141 -2.71 -26.10 18.95
CA ASP A 141 -3.53 -27.08 19.67
C ASP A 141 -4.55 -26.36 20.58
N ASN A 142 -4.14 -25.28 21.27
CA ASN A 142 -5.03 -24.46 22.09
C ASN A 142 -6.09 -23.75 21.24
N LEU A 143 -5.69 -23.15 20.12
CA LEU A 143 -6.62 -22.50 19.17
C LEU A 143 -7.62 -23.49 18.58
N SER A 144 -7.16 -24.68 18.17
CA SER A 144 -8.02 -25.70 17.59
C SER A 144 -9.03 -26.28 18.59
N CYS A 145 -8.64 -26.43 19.86
CA CYS A 145 -9.56 -26.85 20.91
C CYS A 145 -10.64 -25.81 21.19
N ASN A 146 -10.29 -24.52 21.20
CA ASN A 146 -11.20 -23.44 21.57
C ASN A 146 -12.18 -23.06 20.45
N GLU A 147 -11.74 -23.08 19.18
CA GLU A 147 -12.53 -22.54 18.07
C GLU A 147 -13.01 -23.58 17.06
N ASN A 148 -12.61 -24.85 17.21
CA ASN A 148 -12.85 -25.90 16.21
C ASN A 148 -12.34 -25.53 14.79
N LYS A 149 -11.30 -24.68 14.72
CA LYS A 149 -10.66 -24.16 13.51
C LYS A 149 -9.17 -24.54 13.46
N TYR A 150 -8.50 -24.24 12.35
CA TYR A 150 -7.02 -24.35 12.21
C TYR A 150 -6.46 -25.77 12.32
N ARG A 151 -7.22 -26.78 11.89
CA ARG A 151 -6.82 -28.19 11.94
C ARG A 151 -5.85 -28.55 10.82
N SER A 152 -6.02 -27.97 9.62
CA SER A 152 -5.15 -28.24 8.48
C SER A 152 -4.02 -27.20 8.36
N ASP A 153 -2.91 -27.62 7.73
CA ASP A 153 -1.77 -26.75 7.43
C ASP A 153 -2.19 -25.51 6.61
N TRP A 154 -3.14 -25.67 5.68
CA TRP A 154 -3.72 -24.56 4.92
C TRP A 154 -4.44 -23.54 5.80
N GLN A 155 -5.20 -24.00 6.80
CA GLN A 155 -5.88 -23.10 7.73
C GLN A 155 -4.87 -22.42 8.66
N LYS A 156 -3.82 -23.13 9.11
CA LYS A 156 -2.76 -22.56 9.95
C LYS A 156 -1.97 -21.47 9.21
N SER A 157 -1.62 -21.69 7.94
CA SER A 157 -0.98 -20.65 7.13
C SER A 157 -1.92 -19.46 6.86
N SER A 158 -3.23 -19.71 6.71
CA SER A 158 -4.22 -18.64 6.57
C SER A 158 -4.30 -17.79 7.84
N PHE A 159 -4.27 -18.42 9.01
CA PHE A 159 -4.22 -17.71 10.30
C PHE A 159 -2.98 -16.81 10.39
N LEU A 160 -1.80 -17.37 10.10
CA LEU A 160 -0.54 -16.61 10.15
C LEU A 160 -0.59 -15.41 9.21
N ARG A 161 -1.02 -15.62 7.96
CA ARG A 161 -1.20 -14.54 6.97
C ARG A 161 -2.09 -13.43 7.49
N ASN A 162 -3.30 -13.76 7.97
CA ASN A 162 -4.23 -12.76 8.48
C ASN A 162 -3.61 -12.00 9.66
N LYS A 163 -2.95 -12.71 10.58
CA LYS A 163 -2.35 -12.08 11.75
C LYS A 163 -1.19 -11.15 11.39
N ILE A 164 -0.37 -11.53 10.41
CA ILE A 164 0.70 -10.69 9.86
C ILE A 164 0.11 -9.43 9.22
N ASN A 165 -0.92 -9.56 8.38
CA ASN A 165 -1.58 -8.42 7.75
C ASN A 165 -2.19 -7.49 8.80
N ASP A 166 -2.84 -8.03 9.83
CA ASP A 166 -3.37 -7.23 10.94
C ASP A 166 -2.26 -6.43 11.64
N LEU A 167 -1.09 -7.01 11.88
CA LEU A 167 0.04 -6.30 12.48
C LEU A 167 0.53 -5.17 11.59
N ASN A 168 0.71 -5.46 10.30
CA ASN A 168 1.20 -4.52 9.31
C ASN A 168 0.23 -3.34 9.07
N GLU A 169 -1.04 -3.63 8.83
CA GLU A 169 -2.07 -2.62 8.53
C GLU A 169 -2.37 -1.70 9.71
N ASN A 170 -2.12 -2.17 10.93
CA ASN A 170 -2.27 -1.36 12.15
C ASN A 170 -0.94 -0.76 12.64
N ALA A 171 0.15 -0.91 11.87
CA ALA A 171 1.49 -0.43 12.23
C ALA A 171 1.93 -0.85 13.65
N ILE A 172 1.65 -2.11 14.02
CA ILE A 172 1.98 -2.64 15.34
C ILE A 172 3.43 -3.10 15.35
N ASP A 173 4.28 -2.39 16.10
CA ASP A 173 5.63 -2.85 16.42
C ASP A 173 5.57 -3.97 17.46
N ILE A 174 5.36 -5.19 16.98
CA ILE A 174 5.27 -6.36 17.85
C ILE A 174 6.64 -6.74 18.45
N GLU A 175 7.74 -6.37 17.80
CA GLU A 175 9.10 -6.67 18.27
C GLU A 175 9.43 -5.94 19.57
N SER A 176 8.94 -4.71 19.78
CA SER A 176 9.12 -3.97 21.03
C SER A 176 8.29 -4.48 22.21
N VAL A 177 7.26 -5.31 21.98
CA VAL A 177 6.38 -5.82 23.05
C VAL A 177 7.15 -6.77 23.96
N GLN A 178 7.34 -6.38 25.22
CA GLN A 178 7.90 -7.24 26.28
C GLN A 178 6.79 -7.98 27.01
N THR A 179 6.77 -9.31 26.93
CA THR A 179 5.73 -10.13 27.56
C THR A 179 6.18 -11.55 27.82
N SER A 180 5.61 -12.17 28.85
CA SER A 180 5.70 -13.61 29.11
C SER A 180 4.56 -14.40 28.46
N ASP A 181 3.66 -13.72 27.74
CA ASP A 181 2.55 -14.36 27.04
C ASP A 181 3.07 -15.21 25.87
N ILE A 182 2.86 -16.51 25.98
CA ILE A 182 3.27 -17.52 25.00
C ILE A 182 2.67 -17.24 23.62
N TYR A 183 1.43 -16.77 23.55
CA TYR A 183 0.76 -16.47 22.28
C TYR A 183 1.44 -15.30 21.57
N ILE A 184 1.74 -14.23 22.31
CA ILE A 184 2.42 -13.06 21.72
C ILE A 184 3.83 -13.44 21.29
N ASN A 185 4.59 -14.17 22.11
CA ASN A 185 5.95 -14.59 21.79
C ASN A 185 6.02 -15.51 20.55
N PHE A 186 5.03 -16.39 20.36
CA PHE A 186 4.92 -17.17 19.12
C PHE A 186 4.66 -16.27 17.91
N ILE A 187 3.71 -15.33 17.98
CA ILE A 187 3.41 -14.42 16.87
C ILE A 187 4.62 -13.55 16.52
N LYS A 188 5.36 -13.05 17.51
CA LYS A 188 6.63 -12.32 17.29
C LYS A 188 7.62 -13.17 16.48
N SER A 189 7.85 -14.39 16.94
CA SER A 189 8.78 -15.33 16.27
C SER A 189 8.33 -15.65 14.84
N ALA A 190 7.02 -15.82 14.62
CA ALA A 190 6.45 -16.07 13.30
C ALA A 190 6.55 -14.85 12.38
N TYR A 191 6.31 -13.65 12.89
CA TYR A 191 6.44 -12.39 12.16
C TYR A 191 7.90 -12.14 11.75
N LYS A 192 8.84 -12.28 12.68
CA LYS A 192 10.28 -12.17 12.39
C LYS A 192 10.76 -13.19 11.35
N LEU A 193 10.25 -14.43 11.42
CA LEU A 193 10.54 -15.43 10.39
C LEU A 193 9.96 -15.03 9.03
N TYR A 194 8.77 -14.45 9.00
CA TYR A 194 8.14 -13.96 7.78
C TYR A 194 8.95 -12.83 7.13
N GLU A 195 9.33 -11.80 7.89
CA GLU A 195 10.17 -10.69 7.39
C GLU A 195 11.47 -11.19 6.80
N LYS A 196 12.15 -12.09 7.53
CA LYS A 196 13.37 -12.74 7.04
C LYS A 196 13.13 -13.43 5.69
N GLN A 197 12.02 -14.16 5.54
CA GLN A 197 11.69 -14.83 4.29
C GLN A 197 11.38 -13.85 3.15
N LEU A 198 10.73 -12.71 3.42
CA LEU A 198 10.51 -11.67 2.43
C LEU A 198 11.85 -11.16 1.86
N PHE A 199 12.77 -10.77 2.75
CA PHE A 199 14.07 -10.23 2.36
C PHE A 199 14.95 -11.26 1.65
N GLU A 200 15.06 -12.48 2.19
CA GLU A 200 15.88 -13.54 1.58
C GLU A 200 15.42 -13.94 0.18
N ASN A 201 14.13 -13.79 -0.12
CA ASN A 201 13.57 -14.10 -1.44
C ASN A 201 13.44 -12.87 -2.33
N ASN A 202 13.72 -11.66 -1.82
CA ASN A 202 13.46 -10.38 -2.48
C ASN A 202 12.00 -10.25 -2.97
N ILE A 203 11.06 -10.64 -2.12
CA ILE A 203 9.61 -10.61 -2.40
C ILE A 203 8.92 -9.81 -1.31
N VAL A 204 7.96 -8.96 -1.66
CA VAL A 204 7.15 -8.18 -0.72
C VAL A 204 5.66 -8.38 -1.00
N ASP A 205 4.83 -8.39 0.03
CA ASP A 205 3.36 -8.33 -0.11
C ASP A 205 2.85 -6.90 0.11
N PHE A 206 1.58 -6.66 -0.22
CA PHE A 206 0.96 -5.34 -0.06
C PHE A 206 0.97 -4.81 1.38
N SER A 207 0.74 -5.68 2.38
CA SER A 207 0.69 -5.25 3.78
C SER A 207 2.09 -4.91 4.31
N TYR A 208 3.14 -5.61 3.87
CA TYR A 208 4.49 -5.27 4.29
C TYR A 208 5.07 -4.08 3.50
N LEU A 209 4.63 -3.84 2.27
CA LEU A 209 5.07 -2.71 1.45
C LEU A 209 4.88 -1.35 2.15
N GLN A 210 3.76 -1.17 2.86
CA GLN A 210 3.52 0.03 3.67
C GLN A 210 4.44 0.12 4.89
N VAL A 211 4.77 -1.01 5.52
CA VAL A 211 5.67 -1.06 6.67
C VAL A 211 7.08 -0.70 6.23
N GLU A 212 7.54 -1.27 5.12
CA GLU A 212 8.83 -0.93 4.53
C GLU A 212 8.90 0.56 4.17
N PHE A 213 7.85 1.09 3.51
CA PHE A 213 7.82 2.52 3.19
C PHE A 213 7.83 3.40 4.45
N LEU A 214 7.10 3.02 5.51
CA LEU A 214 7.11 3.74 6.78
C LEU A 214 8.49 3.73 7.44
N ASN A 215 9.21 2.60 7.38
CA ASN A 215 10.56 2.47 7.95
C ASN A 215 11.61 3.31 7.20
N MET A 216 11.31 3.75 5.97
CA MET A 216 12.19 4.61 5.16
C MET A 216 12.00 6.12 5.43
N LEU A 217 11.00 6.53 6.22
CA LEU A 217 10.72 7.94 6.56
C LEU A 217 11.53 8.44 7.75
#